data_AF-A0A2N0QPY0-F1
#
_entry.id   AF-A0A2N0QPY0-F1
#
_cell.length_a   1.000
_cell.length_b   1.000
_cell.length_c   1.000
_cell.angle_alpha   90.00
_cell.angle_beta   90.00
_cell.angle_gamma   90.00
#
_symmetry.space_group_name_H-M   'P 1'
#
loop_
_entity.id
_entity.type
_entity.pdbx_description
1 polymer ?
#
loop_
_entity_poly.entity_id
_entity_poly.type
_entity_poly.pdbx_seq_one_letter_code
_entity_poly.pdbx_strand_id
1 'polypeptide(L)'
;MSLLLDINPVAFTIGSIPVRWYGILIASGIVIAYMVAQYEGKKRGLPKDFFADLLIWAIPISIISARIYYVAMEWDYYAPSILIGQIVGRWGNFMNQEAYGGPVSEEFIRSLMLPDWIINQMYINDPVYGLSYFHPTFLYESLWNVVGLIILLL
;
A
#
# COMPACT_ATOMS: atom_id res chain seq x y z
N MET A 1 1.88 42.76 13.45
CA MET A 1 2.89 42.52 14.48
C MET A 1 2.56 41.20 15.18
N SER A 2 3.13 40.09 14.72
CA SER A 2 3.31 38.86 15.51
C SER A 2 4.70 38.29 15.18
N LEU A 3 5.71 39.17 15.24
CA LEU A 3 7.08 38.76 15.44
C LEU A 3 7.20 38.49 16.93
N LEU A 4 7.01 37.25 17.39
CA LEU A 4 7.36 36.81 18.75
C LEU A 4 7.29 35.27 18.85
N LEU A 5 8.45 34.63 18.63
CA LEU A 5 8.82 33.30 19.14
C LEU A 5 8.17 32.04 18.53
N ASP A 6 8.12 31.93 17.20
CA ASP A 6 8.04 30.59 16.60
C ASP A 6 9.42 29.92 16.74
N ILE A 7 9.53 29.00 17.69
CA ILE A 7 10.71 28.12 17.78
C ILE A 7 10.82 27.38 16.45
N ASN A 8 11.94 27.55 15.75
CA ASN A 8 12.18 26.82 14.51
C ASN A 8 12.09 25.31 14.78
N PRO A 9 11.16 24.57 14.14
CA PRO A 9 11.01 23.14 14.38
C PRO A 9 12.20 22.31 13.87
N VAL A 10 13.04 22.90 13.00
CA VAL A 10 14.30 22.32 12.53
C VAL A 10 15.41 22.72 13.51
N ALA A 11 16.06 21.73 14.10
CA ALA A 11 17.18 21.94 15.01
C ALA A 11 18.46 22.25 14.22
N PHE A 12 18.75 21.45 13.19
CA PHE A 12 19.85 21.66 12.25
C PHE A 12 19.61 20.85 10.97
N THR A 13 20.41 21.10 9.93
CA THR A 13 20.32 20.40 8.64
C THR A 13 21.61 19.62 8.40
N ILE A 14 21.50 18.37 7.97
CA ILE A 14 22.63 17.59 7.47
C ILE A 14 22.48 17.51 5.95
N GLY A 15 23.27 18.30 5.21
CA GLY A 15 23.10 18.46 3.78
C GLY A 15 21.70 19.00 3.45
N SER A 16 20.92 18.24 2.67
CA SER A 16 19.54 18.57 2.31
C SER A 16 18.48 18.04 3.29
N ILE A 17 18.88 17.32 4.35
CA ILE A 17 17.95 16.66 5.27
C ILE A 17 17.79 17.51 6.54
N PRO A 18 16.60 18.08 6.80
CA PRO A 18 16.33 18.81 8.03
C PRO A 18 16.10 17.85 9.21
N VAL A 19 16.88 18.01 10.27
CA VAL A 19 16.70 17.29 11.55
C VAL A 19 15.79 18.13 12.45
N ARG A 20 14.67 17.55 12.88
CA ARG A 20 13.64 18.25 13.68
C ARG A 20 13.80 17.99 15.17
N TRP A 21 13.41 18.96 16.00
CA TRP A 21 13.49 18.88 17.46
C TRP A 21 12.77 17.66 18.05
N TYR A 22 11.57 17.33 17.55
CA TYR A 22 10.85 16.15 18.05
C TYR A 22 11.65 14.85 17.85
N GLY A 23 12.43 14.75 16.77
CA GLY A 23 13.25 13.57 16.49
C GLY A 23 14.37 13.42 17.52
N ILE A 24 15.01 14.54 17.90
CA ILE A 24 16.03 14.58 18.94
C ILE A 24 15.42 14.19 20.29
N LEU A 25 14.25 14.72 20.63
CA LEU A 25 13.56 14.41 21.87
C LEU A 25 13.17 12.92 21.95
N ILE A 26 12.60 12.35 20.88
CA ILE A 26 12.26 10.93 20.81
C ILE A 26 13.51 10.06 20.97
N ALA A 27 14.59 10.36 20.22
CA ALA A 27 15.84 9.61 20.30
C ALA A 27 16.44 9.68 21.72
N SER A 28 16.45 10.86 22.34
CA SER A 28 16.92 11.03 23.71
C SER A 28 16.07 10.23 24.72
N GLY A 29 14.75 10.22 24.55
CA GLY A 29 13.84 9.43 25.37
C GLY A 29 14.09 7.93 25.26
N ILE A 30 14.32 7.41 24.04
CA ILE A 30 14.69 6.01 23.81
C ILE A 30 16.01 5.67 24.52
N VAL A 31 17.02 6.53 24.41
CA VAL A 31 18.33 6.32 25.06
C VAL A 31 18.18 6.30 26.59
N ILE A 32 17.43 7.24 27.17
CA ILE A 32 17.19 7.29 28.62
C ILE A 32 16.42 6.04 29.07
N ALA A 33 15.35 5.67 28.35
CA ALA A 33 14.56 4.48 28.66
C ALA A 33 15.42 3.21 28.60
N TYR A 34 16.31 3.10 27.60
CA TYR A 34 17.28 2.01 27.50
C TYR A 34 18.23 1.96 28.69
N MET A 35 18.81 3.10 29.09
CA MET A 35 19.72 3.17 30.24
C MET A 35 19.03 2.74 31.54
N VAL A 36 17.80 3.20 31.77
CA VAL A 36 17.00 2.82 32.94
C VAL A 36 16.65 1.33 32.89
N ALA A 37 16.23 0.81 31.74
CA ALA A 37 15.91 -0.60 31.55
C ALA A 37 17.12 -1.50 31.80
N GLN A 38 18.30 -1.12 31.30
CA GLN A 38 19.57 -1.82 31.56
C GLN A 38 19.95 -1.80 33.04
N TYR A 39 19.82 -0.64 33.69
CA TYR A 39 20.12 -0.50 35.11
C TYR A 39 19.23 -1.40 35.98
N GLU A 40 17.92 -1.41 35.73
CA GLU A 40 16.97 -2.28 36.42
C GLU A 40 17.13 -3.76 36.04
N GLY A 41 17.44 -4.04 34.78
CA GLY A 41 17.69 -5.39 34.30
C GLY A 41 18.90 -6.04 34.97
N LYS A 42 19.98 -5.26 35.15
CA LYS A 42 21.16 -5.72 35.89
C LYS A 42 20.83 -6.09 37.33
N LYS A 43 19.97 -5.33 38.02
CA LYS A 43 19.50 -5.66 39.38
C LYS A 43 18.73 -6.99 39.42
N ARG A 44 18.07 -7.34 38.31
CA ARG A 44 17.28 -8.57 38.17
C ARG A 44 18.08 -9.73 37.57
N GLY A 45 19.38 -9.56 37.33
CA GLY A 45 20.25 -10.60 36.76
C GLY A 45 20.00 -10.88 35.27
N LEU A 46 19.38 -9.94 34.53
CA LEU A 46 19.17 -10.11 33.08
C LEU A 46 20.49 -10.00 32.29
N PRO A 47 20.58 -10.68 31.13
CA PRO A 47 21.70 -10.51 30.21
C PRO A 47 21.83 -9.05 29.75
N LYS A 48 23.07 -8.56 29.60
CA LYS A 48 23.33 -7.17 29.19
C LYS A 48 22.81 -6.84 27.79
N ASP A 49 22.77 -7.82 26.90
CA ASP A 49 22.38 -7.59 25.50
C ASP A 49 20.87 -7.67 25.29
N PHE A 50 20.12 -8.19 26.28
CA PHE A 50 18.69 -8.46 26.18
C PHE A 50 17.87 -7.24 25.71
N PHE A 51 18.06 -6.07 26.31
CA PHE A 51 17.31 -4.88 25.90
C PHE A 51 17.82 -4.27 24.59
N ALA A 52 19.10 -4.48 24.25
CA ALA A 52 19.64 -4.01 22.98
C ALA A 52 19.04 -4.82 21.83
N ASP A 53 19.01 -6.14 21.98
CA ASP A 53 18.37 -7.07 21.05
C ASP A 53 16.88 -6.74 20.88
N LEU A 54 16.19 -6.46 21.99
CA LEU A 54 14.79 -6.03 21.96
C LEU A 54 14.61 -4.72 21.18
N LEU A 55 15.44 -3.71 21.41
CA LEU A 55 15.34 -2.41 20.72
C LEU A 55 15.62 -2.51 19.23
N ILE A 56 16.60 -3.31 18.83
CA ILE A 56 16.95 -3.54 17.43
C ILE A 56 15.74 -4.03 16.64
N TRP A 57 14.91 -4.89 17.24
CA TRP A 57 13.67 -5.36 16.62
C TRP A 57 12.48 -4.43 16.85
N ALA A 58 12.33 -3.89 18.05
CA ALA A 58 11.19 -3.06 18.42
C ALA A 58 11.11 -1.76 17.59
N ILE A 59 12.25 -1.13 17.28
CA ILE A 59 12.26 0.14 16.53
C ILE A 59 11.71 -0.04 15.10
N PRO A 60 12.26 -0.94 14.24
CA PRO A 60 11.70 -1.19 12.91
C PRO A 60 10.24 -1.62 12.96
N ILE A 61 9.87 -2.53 13.87
CA ILE A 61 8.50 -3.00 14.03
C ILE A 61 7.57 -1.84 14.40
N SER A 62 7.99 -0.95 15.30
CA SER A 62 7.20 0.22 15.70
C SER A 62 6.95 1.18 14.54
N ILE A 63 7.95 1.40 13.68
CA ILE A 63 7.82 2.29 12.52
C ILE A 63 6.86 1.69 11.49
N ILE A 64 7.03 0.40 11.19
CA ILE A 64 6.13 -0.32 10.27
C ILE A 64 4.70 -0.32 10.80
N SER A 65 4.52 -0.65 12.08
CA SER A 65 3.21 -0.70 12.72
C SER A 65 2.55 0.68 12.76
N ALA A 66 3.29 1.74 13.07
CA ALA A 66 2.76 3.10 13.07
C ALA A 66 2.29 3.52 11.68
N ARG A 67 2.99 3.11 10.61
CA ARG A 67 2.55 3.39 9.22
C ARG A 67 1.33 2.58 8.82
N ILE A 68 1.29 1.29 9.15
CA ILE A 68 0.11 0.45 8.90
C ILE A 68 -1.10 1.01 9.64
N TYR A 69 -0.93 1.36 10.92
CA TYR A 69 -1.98 1.98 11.74
C TYR A 69 -2.48 3.28 11.13
N TYR A 70 -1.58 4.17 10.70
CA TYR A 70 -1.97 5.41 10.02
C TYR A 70 -2.81 5.15 8.77
N VAL A 71 -2.37 4.23 7.89
CA VAL A 71 -3.12 3.89 6.66
C VAL A 71 -4.47 3.26 6.98
N ALA A 72 -4.53 2.39 8.00
CA ALA A 72 -5.78 1.75 8.43
C ALA A 72 -6.76 2.75 9.05
N MET A 73 -6.28 3.76 9.76
CA MET A 73 -7.12 4.82 10.34
C MET A 73 -7.60 5.81 9.28
N GLU A 74 -6.78 6.11 8.27
CA GLU A 74 -7.12 6.98 7.13
C GLU A 74 -7.67 6.18 5.95
N TRP A 75 -8.36 5.05 6.22
CA TRP A 75 -8.80 4.12 5.18
C TRP A 75 -9.73 4.78 4.16
N ASP A 76 -10.61 5.67 4.61
CA ASP A 76 -11.56 6.39 3.74
C ASP A 76 -10.83 7.21 2.66
N TYR A 77 -9.63 7.71 2.96
CA TYR A 77 -8.80 8.42 2.00
C TYR A 77 -8.10 7.47 1.01
N TYR A 78 -7.62 6.31 1.49
CA TYR A 78 -6.81 5.39 0.68
C TYR A 78 -7.64 4.40 -0.15
N ALA A 79 -8.80 3.96 0.34
CA ALA A 79 -9.61 2.92 -0.30
C ALA A 79 -10.05 3.26 -1.73
N PRO A 80 -10.51 4.50 -2.05
CA PRO A 80 -10.86 4.87 -3.42
C PRO A 80 -9.68 4.74 -4.40
N SER A 81 -8.48 5.10 -3.94
CA SER A 81 -7.25 5.05 -4.76
C SER A 81 -6.89 3.61 -5.18
N ILE A 82 -7.14 2.64 -4.30
CA ILE A 82 -6.89 1.22 -4.59
C ILE A 82 -7.83 0.73 -5.70
N LEU A 83 -9.13 1.06 -5.63
CA LEU A 83 -10.11 0.67 -6.64
C LEU A 83 -9.79 1.28 -8.00
N ILE A 84 -9.38 2.54 -8.04
CA ILE A 84 -8.93 3.21 -9.28
C ILE A 84 -7.73 2.46 -9.88
N GLY A 85 -6.73 2.12 -9.05
CA GLY A 85 -5.57 1.35 -9.48
C GLY A 85 -5.96 -0.02 -10.05
N GLN A 86 -6.91 -0.73 -9.42
CA GLN A 86 -7.43 -2.00 -9.92
C GLN A 86 -8.13 -1.84 -11.28
N ILE A 87 -8.99 -0.83 -11.45
CA ILE A 87 -9.67 -0.55 -12.73
C ILE A 87 -8.64 -0.37 -13.84
N VAL A 88 -7.67 0.52 -13.65
CA VAL A 88 -6.64 0.78 -14.66
C VAL A 88 -5.80 -0.48 -14.94
N GLY A 89 -5.45 -1.24 -13.89
CA GLY A 89 -4.71 -2.50 -14.04
C GLY A 89 -5.45 -3.54 -14.88
N ARG A 90 -6.78 -3.68 -14.73
CA ARG A 90 -7.58 -4.60 -15.55
C ARG A 90 -7.61 -4.22 -17.01
N TRP A 91 -7.70 -2.93 -17.31
CA TRP A 91 -7.55 -2.47 -18.69
C TRP A 91 -6.15 -2.73 -19.25
N GLY A 92 -5.10 -2.61 -18.44
CA GLY A 92 -3.74 -3.04 -18.82
C GLY A 92 -3.66 -4.53 -19.19
N ASN A 93 -4.25 -5.40 -18.37
CA ASN A 93 -4.33 -6.84 -18.63
C ASN A 93 -5.02 -7.14 -19.97
N PHE A 94 -6.12 -6.46 -20.27
CA PHE A 94 -6.83 -6.58 -21.55
C PHE A 94 -5.96 -6.16 -22.74
N MET A 95 -5.25 -5.04 -22.62
CA MET A 95 -4.33 -4.57 -23.67
C MET A 95 -3.19 -5.57 -23.92
N ASN A 96 -2.71 -6.23 -22.88
CA ASN A 96 -1.64 -7.23 -22.96
C ASN A 96 -2.12 -8.65 -23.32
N GLN A 97 -3.44 -8.90 -23.38
CA GLN A 97 -4.01 -10.25 -23.47
C GLN A 97 -3.50 -11.16 -22.33
N GLU A 98 -3.59 -10.68 -21.09
CA GLU A 98 -3.18 -11.39 -19.88
C GLU A 98 -4.35 -11.48 -18.89
N ALA A 99 -4.35 -12.50 -18.02
CA ALA A 99 -5.34 -12.68 -16.94
C ALA A 99 -6.83 -12.57 -17.40
N TYR A 100 -7.12 -13.13 -18.58
CA TYR A 100 -8.48 -13.30 -19.11
C TYR A 100 -9.19 -14.48 -18.45
N GLY A 101 -10.51 -14.59 -18.65
CA GLY A 101 -11.32 -15.68 -18.09
C GLY A 101 -11.24 -16.98 -18.90
N GLY A 102 -12.16 -17.91 -18.66
CA GLY A 102 -12.22 -19.18 -19.40
C GLY A 102 -12.64 -19.03 -20.87
N PRO A 103 -12.41 -20.06 -21.71
CA PRO A 103 -12.79 -20.03 -23.12
C PRO A 103 -14.31 -20.03 -23.29
N VAL A 104 -14.79 -19.34 -24.32
CA VAL A 104 -16.21 -19.17 -24.63
C VAL A 104 -16.46 -19.33 -26.12
N SER A 105 -17.72 -19.59 -26.50
CA SER A 105 -18.12 -19.61 -27.90
C SER A 105 -18.14 -18.20 -28.49
N GLU A 106 -17.95 -18.11 -29.81
CA GLU A 106 -18.10 -16.85 -30.54
C GLU A 106 -19.52 -16.28 -30.41
N GLU A 107 -20.53 -17.16 -30.40
CA GLU A 107 -21.92 -16.77 -30.18
C GLU A 107 -22.09 -16.07 -28.82
N PHE A 108 -21.48 -16.62 -27.76
CA PHE A 108 -21.53 -16.02 -26.43
C PHE A 108 -20.90 -14.63 -26.41
N ILE A 109 -19.67 -14.47 -26.92
CA ILE A 109 -18.98 -13.18 -26.83
C ILE A 109 -19.68 -12.10 -27.67
N ARG A 110 -20.26 -12.46 -28.83
CA ARG A 110 -21.06 -11.55 -29.65
C ARG A 110 -22.41 -11.21 -29.02
N SER A 111 -22.99 -12.12 -28.23
CA SER A 111 -24.23 -11.86 -27.49
C SER A 111 -24.08 -10.77 -26.43
N LEU A 112 -22.84 -10.49 -25.98
CA LEU A 112 -22.55 -9.41 -25.03
C LEU A 112 -22.69 -8.00 -25.63
N MET A 113 -22.94 -7.88 -26.94
CA MET A 113 -23.11 -6.60 -27.65
C MET A 113 -21.94 -5.64 -27.43
N LEU A 114 -20.72 -6.18 -27.29
CA LEU A 114 -19.50 -5.41 -27.14
C LEU A 114 -19.04 -4.87 -28.50
N PRO A 115 -18.32 -3.73 -28.53
CA PRO A 115 -17.66 -3.26 -29.74
C PRO A 115 -16.70 -4.30 -30.31
N ASP A 116 -16.61 -4.40 -31.64
CA ASP A 116 -15.78 -5.40 -32.33
C ASP A 116 -14.32 -5.36 -31.91
N TRP A 117 -13.76 -4.19 -31.60
CA TRP A 117 -12.37 -4.08 -31.16
C TRP A 117 -12.11 -4.79 -29.83
N ILE A 118 -13.09 -4.84 -28.92
CA ILE A 118 -12.99 -5.61 -27.67
C ILE A 118 -13.11 -7.09 -27.98
N ILE A 119 -14.11 -7.48 -28.79
CA ILE A 119 -14.33 -8.88 -29.16
C ILE A 119 -13.10 -9.47 -29.85
N ASN A 120 -12.52 -8.73 -30.79
CA ASN A 120 -11.32 -9.13 -31.53
C ASN A 120 -10.10 -9.25 -30.61
N GLN A 121 -9.94 -8.35 -29.63
CA GLN A 121 -8.86 -8.44 -28.66
C GLN A 121 -9.02 -9.63 -27.70
N MET A 122 -10.26 -10.07 -27.47
CA MET A 122 -10.57 -11.26 -26.68
C MET A 122 -10.42 -12.57 -27.46
N TYR A 123 -10.07 -12.51 -28.74
CA TYR A 123 -9.64 -13.67 -29.52
C TYR A 123 -8.14 -13.88 -29.33
N ILE A 124 -7.79 -14.84 -28.49
CA ILE A 124 -6.44 -15.01 -27.94
C ILE A 124 -5.91 -16.38 -28.32
N ASN A 125 -4.62 -16.45 -28.65
CA ASN A 125 -3.90 -17.71 -28.85
C ASN A 125 -3.34 -18.20 -27.51
N ASP A 126 -4.13 -18.96 -26.78
CA ASP A 126 -3.77 -19.44 -25.45
C ASP A 126 -2.88 -20.71 -25.52
N PRO A 127 -1.82 -20.85 -24.69
CA PRO A 127 -0.95 -22.02 -24.70
C PRO A 127 -1.64 -23.36 -24.33
N VAL A 128 -2.73 -23.31 -23.56
CA VAL A 128 -3.48 -24.48 -23.05
C VAL A 128 -4.69 -24.77 -23.92
N TYR A 129 -5.45 -23.73 -24.31
CA TYR A 129 -6.72 -23.88 -25.01
C TYR A 129 -6.63 -23.60 -26.52
N GLY A 130 -5.49 -23.11 -27.01
CA GLY A 130 -5.30 -22.71 -28.41
C GLY A 130 -6.03 -21.41 -28.74
N LEU A 131 -6.25 -21.20 -30.04
CA LEU A 131 -6.90 -19.99 -30.54
C LEU A 131 -8.41 -20.05 -30.28
N SER A 132 -8.91 -19.18 -29.41
CA SER A 132 -10.33 -19.15 -29.00
C SER A 132 -10.72 -17.79 -28.44
N TYR A 133 -12.03 -17.56 -28.29
CA TYR A 133 -12.55 -16.41 -27.55
C TYR A 133 -12.56 -16.71 -26.05
N PHE A 134 -12.33 -15.68 -25.24
CA PHE A 134 -12.34 -15.80 -23.78
C PHE A 134 -13.30 -14.82 -23.13
N HIS A 135 -13.71 -15.12 -21.89
CA HIS A 135 -14.50 -14.18 -21.09
C HIS A 135 -13.73 -12.86 -20.88
N PRO A 136 -14.35 -11.69 -21.14
CA PRO A 136 -13.77 -10.37 -20.88
C PRO A 136 -13.82 -10.02 -19.39
N THR A 137 -13.11 -10.79 -18.55
CA THR A 137 -13.05 -10.61 -17.09
C THR A 137 -12.62 -9.22 -16.68
N PHE A 138 -11.73 -8.60 -17.46
CA PHE A 138 -11.31 -7.21 -17.24
C PHE A 138 -12.51 -6.26 -17.12
N LEU A 139 -13.57 -6.47 -17.90
CA LEU A 139 -14.73 -5.59 -17.95
C LEU A 139 -15.60 -5.81 -16.71
N TYR A 140 -15.91 -7.07 -16.39
CA TYR A 140 -16.71 -7.42 -15.21
C TYR A 140 -16.04 -6.93 -13.92
N GLU A 141 -14.72 -7.15 -13.80
CA GLU A 141 -13.95 -6.72 -12.64
C GLU A 141 -13.81 -5.20 -12.57
N SER A 142 -13.56 -4.52 -13.70
CA SER A 142 -13.51 -3.05 -13.72
C SER A 142 -14.85 -2.44 -13.32
N LEU A 143 -15.97 -3.00 -13.80
CA LEU A 143 -17.31 -2.52 -13.45
C LEU A 143 -17.60 -2.69 -11.95
N TRP A 144 -17.26 -3.84 -11.36
CA TRP A 144 -17.41 -4.04 -9.92
C TRP A 144 -16.55 -3.08 -9.10
N ASN A 145 -15.32 -2.80 -9.53
CA ASN A 145 -14.48 -1.80 -8.88
C ASN A 145 -15.06 -0.37 -9.02
N VAL A 146 -15.66 -0.03 -10.16
CA VAL A 146 -16.36 1.27 -10.36
C VAL A 146 -17.57 1.38 -9.44
N VAL A 147 -18.38 0.31 -9.32
CA VAL A 147 -19.52 0.28 -8.38
C VAL A 147 -19.03 0.48 -6.95
N GLY A 148 -17.99 -0.23 -6.54
CA GLY A 148 -17.37 -0.04 -5.23
C GLY A 148 -16.86 1.39 -5.02
N LEU A 149 -16.24 1.98 -6.04
CA LEU A 149 -15.74 3.36 -5.99
C LEU A 149 -16.88 4.36 -5.82
N ILE A 150 -17.99 4.21 -6.55
CA ILE A 150 -19.16 5.06 -6.39
C ILE A 150 -19.73 4.94 -4.98
N ILE A 151 -19.85 3.73 -4.44
CA ILE A 151 -20.35 3.49 -3.08
C ILE A 151 -19.45 4.17 -2.03
N LEU A 152 -18.13 4.15 -2.20
CA LEU A 152 -17.19 4.79 -1.27
C LEU A 152 -17.18 6.32 -1.36
N LEU A 153 -17.64 6.91 -2.47
CA LEU A 153 -17.62 8.36 -2.70
C LEU A 153 -18.95 9.05 -2.39
N LEU A 154 -20.03 8.30 -2.12
CA LEU A 154 -21.35 8.79 -1.74
C LEU A 154 -21.49 8.89 -0.22
#